data_AF-A0A7C1XW98-F1
#
_entry.id   AF-A0A7C1XW98-F1
#
_cell.length_a   1.000
_cell.length_b   1.000
_cell.length_c   1.000
_cell.angle_alpha   90.00
_cell.angle_beta   90.00
_cell.angle_gamma   90.00
#
_symmetry.space_group_name_H-M   'P 1'
#
loop_
_entity.id
_entity.type
_entity.pdbx_description
1 polymer ?
#
loop_
_entity_poly.entity_id
_entity_poly.type
_entity_poly.pdbx_seq_one_letter_code
_entity_poly.pdbx_strand_id
1 'polypeptide(L)'
;MITSINSYKKDINGLQLLVSPFSGYLYALWSDFKSDRIYWARSVDHGASWSARSVFPNAATPAHFLMKKQGLKGLNQAPSFPIARFNWPAGKISVVWHECNGKPFASCAGNRMHTDVYYASIGSSGATNKIRINDDVGFNDQFMPALDFSAAGDVLATFYDRRDDPNNVNYRLYRAWFNASGFPISGNQPVSAFSSTPMENVVQPRFIGDYHEAWMSTVDGEDTWYSCVFHPNVTADSKRT
;
A
#
# COMPACT_ATOMS: atom_id res chain seq x y z
N MET A 1 12.40 13.00 -27.91
CA MET A 1 13.79 12.60 -27.57
C MET A 1 14.04 13.06 -26.14
N ILE A 2 13.92 12.17 -25.15
CA ILE A 2 14.15 12.53 -23.74
C ILE A 2 15.65 12.51 -23.50
N THR A 3 16.24 13.68 -23.39
CA THR A 3 17.67 13.88 -23.16
C THR A 3 18.01 13.69 -21.67
N SER A 4 18.89 12.71 -21.42
CA SER A 4 19.69 12.46 -20.22
C SER A 4 19.00 12.12 -18.89
N ILE A 5 19.10 10.83 -18.52
CA ILE A 5 19.04 10.33 -17.13
C ILE A 5 20.45 10.54 -16.54
N ASN A 6 20.73 11.72 -16.01
CA ASN A 6 21.97 11.97 -15.25
C ASN A 6 21.74 12.91 -14.05
N SER A 7 20.65 12.66 -13.33
CA SER A 7 20.58 12.98 -11.90
C SER A 7 19.66 11.96 -11.24
N TYR A 8 20.19 11.08 -10.39
CA TYR A 8 19.41 10.37 -9.40
C TYR A 8 18.78 11.42 -8.46
N LYS A 9 17.64 12.01 -8.85
CA LYS A 9 16.79 12.75 -7.92
C LYS A 9 16.12 11.70 -7.06
N LYS A 10 16.65 11.50 -5.85
CA LYS A 10 16.21 10.55 -4.81
C LYS A 10 14.77 10.77 -4.33
N ASP A 11 14.03 11.65 -4.99
CA ASP A 11 12.77 12.21 -4.53
C ASP A 11 11.57 11.48 -5.14
N ILE A 12 11.68 10.88 -6.34
CA ILE A 12 10.56 10.22 -7.02
C ILE A 12 10.76 8.70 -7.05
N ASN A 13 9.84 7.93 -6.45
CA ASN A 13 9.88 6.45 -6.48
C ASN A 13 8.46 5.84 -6.44
N GLY A 14 8.40 4.51 -6.52
CA GLY A 14 7.16 3.75 -6.38
C GLY A 14 6.20 3.95 -7.54
N LEU A 15 6.73 4.05 -8.76
CA LEU A 15 5.91 4.21 -9.96
C LEU A 15 4.98 2.99 -10.13
N GLN A 16 3.68 3.25 -10.21
CA GLN A 16 2.66 2.29 -10.63
C GLN A 16 2.10 2.73 -11.98
N LEU A 17 2.12 1.84 -12.96
CA LEU A 17 1.48 2.03 -14.26
C LEU A 17 0.27 1.13 -14.36
N LEU A 18 -0.89 1.71 -14.69
CA LEU A 18 -2.15 0.98 -14.85
C LEU A 18 -2.79 1.33 -16.18
N VAL A 19 -3.60 0.40 -16.67
CA VAL A 19 -4.41 0.57 -17.88
C VAL A 19 -5.86 0.35 -17.53
N SER A 20 -6.74 1.23 -17.99
CA SER A 20 -8.18 0.95 -17.93
C SER A 20 -8.51 -0.11 -18.98
N PRO A 21 -9.09 -1.27 -18.60
CA PRO A 21 -9.47 -2.31 -19.54
C PRO A 21 -10.64 -1.87 -20.45
N PHE A 22 -11.35 -0.79 -20.09
CA PHE A 22 -12.50 -0.30 -20.85
C PHE A 22 -12.13 0.75 -21.90
N SER A 23 -11.23 1.66 -21.57
CA SER A 23 -10.88 2.79 -22.45
C SER A 23 -9.47 2.73 -23.02
N GLY A 24 -8.61 1.84 -22.51
CA GLY A 24 -7.19 1.83 -22.85
C GLY A 24 -6.41 3.04 -22.31
N TYR A 25 -7.03 3.86 -21.45
CA TYR A 25 -6.37 5.00 -20.81
C TYR A 25 -5.27 4.51 -19.87
N LEU A 26 -4.13 5.18 -19.90
CA LEU A 26 -2.99 4.88 -19.04
C LEU A 26 -3.03 5.80 -17.82
N TYR A 27 -2.62 5.27 -16.68
CA TYR A 27 -2.46 6.01 -15.44
C TYR A 27 -1.07 5.74 -14.87
N ALA A 28 -0.39 6.80 -14.46
CA ALA A 28 0.88 6.74 -13.76
C ALA A 28 0.69 7.34 -12.37
N LEU A 29 1.10 6.62 -11.33
CA LEU A 29 1.10 7.09 -9.94
C LEU A 29 2.50 6.96 -9.36
N TRP A 30 2.94 7.93 -8.57
CA TRP A 30 4.27 7.88 -7.95
C TRP A 30 4.29 8.66 -6.63
N SER A 31 5.25 8.32 -5.77
CA SER A 31 5.57 9.12 -4.59
C SER A 31 6.63 10.14 -4.93
N ASP A 32 6.43 11.40 -4.49
CA ASP A 32 7.43 12.47 -4.51
C ASP A 32 7.75 12.88 -3.07
N PHE A 33 8.86 12.36 -2.56
CA PHE A 33 9.37 12.56 -1.20
C PHE A 33 9.89 13.98 -0.95
N LYS A 34 10.18 14.76 -1.99
CA LYS A 34 10.59 16.17 -1.81
C LYS A 34 9.39 17.03 -1.46
N SER A 35 8.26 16.76 -2.09
CA SER A 35 6.99 17.46 -1.83
C SER A 35 6.13 16.81 -0.76
N ASP A 36 6.48 15.60 -0.32
CA ASP A 36 5.68 14.75 0.56
C ASP A 36 4.26 14.51 0.02
N ARG A 37 4.17 14.19 -1.29
CA ARG A 37 2.91 13.89 -1.97
C ARG A 37 2.96 12.61 -2.78
N ILE A 38 1.78 11.99 -2.91
CA ILE A 38 1.50 10.99 -3.93
C ILE A 38 0.85 11.71 -5.12
N TYR A 39 1.47 11.59 -6.28
CA TYR A 39 1.01 12.18 -7.53
C TYR A 39 0.43 11.13 -8.45
N TRP A 40 -0.40 11.59 -9.38
CA TRP A 40 -0.85 10.81 -10.53
C TRP A 40 -1.00 11.67 -11.78
N ALA A 41 -0.94 11.03 -12.95
CA ALA A 41 -1.26 11.60 -14.23
C ALA A 41 -1.94 10.54 -15.11
N ARG A 42 -2.69 10.97 -16.12
CA ARG A 42 -3.33 10.07 -17.09
C ARG A 42 -2.98 10.41 -18.52
N SER A 43 -2.95 9.40 -19.37
CA SER A 43 -2.92 9.53 -20.83
C SER A 43 -4.19 8.93 -21.41
N VAL A 44 -4.81 9.68 -22.32
CA VAL A 44 -6.04 9.26 -23.04
C VAL A 44 -5.76 8.90 -24.51
N ASP A 45 -4.50 8.96 -24.92
CA ASP A 45 -4.00 8.80 -26.28
C ASP A 45 -2.86 7.75 -26.33
N HIS A 46 -3.02 6.69 -25.55
CA HIS A 46 -2.11 5.53 -25.50
C HIS A 46 -0.64 5.90 -25.22
N GLY A 47 -0.42 6.93 -24.42
CA GLY A 47 0.89 7.38 -23.97
C GLY A 47 1.55 8.46 -24.84
N ALA A 48 0.87 8.93 -25.89
CA ALA A 48 1.41 10.01 -26.73
C ALA A 48 1.51 11.34 -25.98
N SER A 49 0.56 11.63 -25.09
CA SER A 49 0.59 12.77 -24.18
C SER A 49 0.03 12.43 -22.80
N TRP A 50 0.36 13.26 -21.81
CA TRP A 50 -0.06 13.08 -20.41
C TRP A 50 -0.70 14.35 -19.89
N SER A 51 -1.69 14.19 -19.00
CA SER A 51 -2.26 15.29 -18.24
C SER A 51 -1.21 15.99 -17.38
N ALA A 52 -1.52 17.19 -16.90
CA ALA A 52 -0.82 17.75 -15.76
C ALA A 52 -0.90 16.78 -14.56
N ARG A 53 0.12 16.81 -13.70
CA ARG A 53 0.15 16.01 -12.47
C ARG A 53 -0.90 16.50 -11.49
N SER A 54 -1.61 15.56 -10.87
CA SER A 54 -2.60 15.79 -9.81
C SER A 54 -2.15 15.06 -8.54
N VAL A 55 -2.63 15.49 -7.37
CA VAL A 55 -2.29 14.89 -6.07
C VAL A 55 -3.46 14.12 -5.49
N PHE A 56 -3.18 13.16 -4.60
CA PHE A 56 -4.18 12.68 -3.63
C PHE A 56 -4.33 13.71 -2.50
N PRO A 57 -5.52 14.31 -2.32
CA PRO A 57 -5.75 15.28 -1.26
C PRO A 57 -5.42 14.72 0.13
N ASN A 58 -4.71 15.51 0.93
CA ASN A 58 -4.29 15.18 2.30
C ASN A 58 -3.41 13.92 2.45
N ALA A 59 -2.95 13.30 1.36
CA ALA A 59 -1.99 12.20 1.42
C ALA A 59 -0.57 12.71 1.70
N ALA A 60 0.14 12.00 2.56
CA ALA A 60 1.58 12.11 2.74
C ALA A 60 2.29 10.94 2.04
N THR A 61 3.59 11.06 1.82
CA THR A 61 4.36 9.96 1.23
C THR A 61 4.50 8.78 2.20
N PRO A 62 4.51 7.55 1.67
CA PRO A 62 4.75 6.36 2.47
C PRO A 62 6.22 6.20 2.86
N ALA A 63 6.53 5.16 3.65
CA ALA A 63 7.88 4.85 4.10
C ALA A 63 8.87 4.56 2.97
N HIS A 64 10.10 5.12 3.06
CA HIS A 64 11.09 5.04 1.98
C HIS A 64 12.42 4.39 2.38
N PHE A 65 12.91 3.49 1.50
CA PHE A 65 14.18 2.79 1.60
C PHE A 65 15.44 3.65 1.69
N LEU A 66 15.48 4.78 0.97
CA LEU A 66 16.73 5.54 0.82
C LEU A 66 17.00 6.47 2.02
N MET A 67 16.11 6.50 3.01
CA MET A 67 16.26 7.31 4.23
C MET A 67 16.75 6.42 5.39
N LYS A 68 18.07 6.38 5.57
CA LYS A 68 18.86 5.49 6.46
C LYS A 68 18.48 5.42 7.97
N LYS A 69 17.38 6.04 8.43
CA LYS A 69 16.97 6.08 9.84
C LYS A 69 15.46 5.91 10.08
N GLN A 70 14.68 5.42 9.13
CA GLN A 70 13.20 5.41 9.24
C GLN A 70 12.59 4.01 9.35
N GLY A 71 13.26 3.11 10.06
CA GLY A 71 12.66 1.83 10.41
C GLY A 71 11.57 1.98 11.48
N LEU A 72 10.49 1.20 11.38
CA LEU A 72 9.59 1.00 12.51
C LEU A 72 10.32 0.28 13.64
N LYS A 73 9.83 0.35 14.87
CA LYS A 73 10.52 -0.30 16.02
C LYS A 73 10.78 -1.79 15.71
N GLY A 74 12.03 -2.23 15.86
CA GLY A 74 12.42 -3.62 15.57
C GLY A 74 12.56 -3.98 14.08
N LEU A 75 12.28 -3.05 13.15
CA LEU A 75 12.52 -3.18 11.72
C LEU A 75 13.58 -2.17 11.29
N ASN A 76 14.56 -2.60 10.49
CA ASN A 76 15.50 -1.69 9.85
C ASN A 76 14.82 -0.90 8.74
N GLN A 77 13.84 -1.53 8.07
CA GLN A 77 13.10 -0.99 6.95
C GLN A 77 11.66 -1.53 6.99
N ALA A 78 10.70 -0.64 6.78
CA ALA A 78 9.30 -0.99 6.56
C ALA A 78 8.77 -0.17 5.38
N PRO A 79 9.43 -0.24 4.20
CA PRO A 79 9.02 0.50 3.01
C PRO A 79 7.55 0.31 2.66
N SER A 80 6.94 1.33 2.08
CA SER A 80 5.74 1.14 1.28
C SER A 80 5.80 2.09 0.10
N PHE A 81 5.32 1.60 -1.03
CA PHE A 81 4.91 2.44 -2.12
C PHE A 81 3.39 2.35 -2.24
N PRO A 82 2.74 3.34 -2.88
CA PRO A 82 1.34 3.19 -3.21
C PRO A 82 1.15 1.92 -4.04
N ILE A 83 0.29 1.02 -3.56
CA ILE A 83 -0.14 -0.16 -4.31
C ILE A 83 -1.47 0.20 -4.93
N ALA A 84 -1.55 0.09 -6.25
CA ALA A 84 -2.73 0.46 -7.01
C ALA A 84 -3.23 -0.71 -7.86
N ARG A 85 -4.56 -0.82 -7.99
CA ARG A 85 -5.24 -1.74 -8.91
C ARG A 85 -6.39 -1.03 -9.60
N PHE A 86 -6.64 -1.36 -10.87
CA PHE A 86 -7.83 -0.88 -11.57
C PHE A 86 -9.03 -1.73 -11.15
N ASN A 87 -9.82 -1.24 -10.19
CA ASN A 87 -11.06 -1.83 -9.73
C ASN A 87 -12.12 -1.64 -10.83
N TRP A 88 -12.14 -2.60 -11.77
CA TRP A 88 -12.99 -2.54 -12.95
C TRP A 88 -14.49 -2.60 -12.61
N PRO A 89 -14.98 -3.39 -11.62
CA PRO A 89 -16.41 -3.36 -11.29
C PRO A 89 -16.85 -2.00 -10.77
N ALA A 90 -15.99 -1.32 -10.01
CA ALA A 90 -16.28 -0.01 -9.45
C ALA A 90 -15.83 1.17 -10.33
N GLY A 91 -15.28 0.90 -11.52
CA GLY A 91 -14.87 1.91 -12.50
C GLY A 91 -13.81 2.90 -12.01
N LYS A 92 -12.92 2.49 -11.10
CA LYS A 92 -11.95 3.38 -10.45
C LYS A 92 -10.60 2.71 -10.22
N ILE A 93 -9.55 3.49 -10.00
CA ILE A 93 -8.28 2.98 -9.49
C ILE A 93 -8.35 3.01 -7.96
N SER A 94 -8.23 1.86 -7.33
CA SER A 94 -8.07 1.71 -5.89
C SER A 94 -6.59 1.82 -5.52
N VAL A 95 -6.27 2.55 -4.45
CA VAL A 95 -4.89 2.76 -4.00
C VAL A 95 -4.78 2.60 -2.49
N VAL A 96 -3.79 1.85 -2.02
CA VAL A 96 -3.42 1.77 -0.59
C VAL A 96 -1.95 2.10 -0.36
N TRP A 97 -1.67 2.66 0.80
CA TRP A 97 -0.33 2.90 1.32
C TRP A 97 -0.41 2.97 2.84
N HIS A 98 0.73 2.85 3.52
CA HIS A 98 0.80 3.30 4.91
C HIS A 98 1.56 4.61 4.97
N GLU A 99 1.14 5.48 5.87
CA GLU A 99 1.85 6.71 6.16
C GLU A 99 1.87 6.92 7.67
N CYS A 100 2.73 7.82 8.11
CA CYS A 100 2.68 8.27 9.47
C CYS A 100 1.61 9.33 9.64
N ASN A 101 0.77 9.19 10.65
CA ASN A 101 -0.50 9.91 10.79
C ASN A 101 -0.42 11.43 10.54
N GLY A 102 -0.72 11.81 9.28
CA GLY A 102 -0.74 13.21 8.83
C GLY A 102 0.61 13.91 8.84
N LYS A 103 1.73 13.18 8.87
CA LYS A 103 3.08 13.71 8.94
C LYS A 103 4.01 13.03 7.93
N PRO A 104 5.06 13.73 7.46
CA PRO A 104 6.10 13.09 6.66
C PRO A 104 6.67 11.90 7.44
N PHE A 105 6.85 10.75 6.79
CA PHE A 105 7.36 9.53 7.43
C PHE A 105 8.70 9.74 8.17
N ALA A 106 9.51 10.70 7.70
CA ALA A 106 10.73 11.13 8.36
C ALA A 106 10.58 11.61 9.81
N SER A 107 9.39 12.08 10.18
CA SER A 107 9.11 12.56 11.53
C SER A 107 8.77 11.45 12.54
N CYS A 108 8.67 10.20 12.06
CA CYS A 108 8.13 9.06 12.82
C CYS A 108 9.22 8.10 13.27
N ALA A 109 10.40 8.19 12.65
CA ALA A 109 11.62 7.58 13.14
C ALA A 109 11.95 8.00 14.59
N GLY A 110 11.82 7.07 15.54
CA GLY A 110 12.24 7.26 16.93
C GLY A 110 11.28 8.06 17.82
N ASN A 111 10.18 8.58 17.28
CA ASN A 111 9.08 9.20 18.05
C ASN A 111 7.95 8.19 18.31
N ARG A 112 7.07 8.45 19.28
CA ARG A 112 5.83 7.67 19.56
C ARG A 112 4.78 7.74 18.42
N MET A 113 5.19 8.10 17.20
CA MET A 113 4.29 8.19 16.06
C MET A 113 4.21 6.82 15.40
N HIS A 114 2.99 6.31 15.28
CA HIS A 114 2.67 5.05 14.61
C HIS A 114 2.22 5.33 13.18
N THR A 115 2.23 4.27 12.37
CA THR A 115 1.72 4.30 11.00
C THR A 115 0.35 3.69 10.92
N ASP A 116 -0.51 4.28 10.10
CA ASP A 116 -1.80 3.73 9.73
C ASP A 116 -1.81 3.41 8.24
N VAL A 117 -2.72 2.53 7.84
CA VAL A 117 -2.97 2.17 6.45
C VAL A 117 -4.14 2.99 5.92
N TYR A 118 -3.95 3.57 4.74
CA TYR A 118 -4.91 4.45 4.09
C TYR A 118 -5.32 3.92 2.73
N TYR A 119 -6.56 4.22 2.37
CA TYR A 119 -7.16 3.99 1.06
C TYR A 119 -7.55 5.32 0.40
N ALA A 120 -7.36 5.42 -0.90
CA ALA A 120 -8.02 6.41 -1.74
C ALA A 120 -8.32 5.82 -3.12
N SER A 121 -9.06 6.56 -3.94
CA SER A 121 -9.34 6.14 -5.30
C SER A 121 -9.23 7.28 -6.32
N ILE A 122 -9.03 6.92 -7.58
CA ILE A 122 -9.13 7.83 -8.73
C ILE A 122 -10.33 7.40 -9.57
N GLY A 123 -11.33 8.28 -9.65
CA GLY A 123 -12.52 8.10 -10.50
C GLY A 123 -12.64 9.19 -11.57
N SER A 124 -13.82 9.31 -12.17
CA SER A 124 -14.13 10.33 -13.18
C SER A 124 -13.96 11.77 -12.66
N SER A 125 -14.24 12.00 -11.37
CA SER A 125 -14.08 13.30 -10.69
C SER A 125 -12.66 13.55 -10.16
N GLY A 126 -11.70 12.68 -10.43
CA GLY A 126 -10.33 12.76 -9.91
C GLY A 126 -10.10 11.92 -8.65
N ALA A 127 -9.07 12.27 -7.89
CA ALA A 127 -8.66 11.55 -6.68
C ALA A 127 -9.51 11.92 -5.45
N THR A 128 -9.87 10.95 -4.64
CA THR A 128 -10.57 11.15 -3.36
C THR A 128 -9.60 11.56 -2.24
N ASN A 129 -10.13 12.13 -1.16
CA ASN A 129 -9.39 12.18 0.12
C ASN A 129 -9.00 10.76 0.56
N LYS A 130 -7.90 10.65 1.30
CA LYS A 130 -7.52 9.41 1.97
C LYS A 130 -8.49 9.07 3.11
N ILE A 131 -8.67 7.77 3.36
CA ILE A 131 -9.48 7.21 4.44
C ILE A 131 -8.62 6.17 5.16
N ARG A 132 -8.56 6.21 6.50
CA ARG A 132 -7.89 5.18 7.31
C ARG A 132 -8.71 3.89 7.25
N ILE A 133 -8.06 2.75 7.00
CA ILE A 133 -8.74 1.45 6.88
C ILE A 133 -8.38 0.45 7.99
N ASN A 134 -7.34 0.71 8.77
CA ASN A 134 -7.10 -0.02 10.01
C ASN A 134 -8.00 0.51 11.14
N ASP A 135 -8.63 -0.40 11.89
CA ASP A 135 -9.65 -0.14 12.92
C ASP A 135 -9.13 -0.28 14.37
N ASP A 136 -7.82 -0.37 14.56
CA ASP A 136 -7.22 -0.43 15.88
C ASP A 136 -7.36 0.92 16.62
N VAL A 137 -7.37 0.85 17.95
CA VAL A 137 -7.50 2.02 18.84
C VAL A 137 -6.17 2.44 19.47
N GLY A 138 -5.08 1.77 19.10
CA GLY A 138 -3.78 1.87 19.75
C GLY A 138 -2.82 2.86 19.07
N PHE A 139 -1.55 2.78 19.51
CA PHE A 139 -0.43 3.49 18.89
C PHE A 139 0.59 2.49 18.32
N ASN A 140 0.08 1.34 17.86
CA ASN A 140 0.89 0.27 17.29
C ASN A 140 0.91 0.44 15.78
N ASP A 141 1.97 -0.01 15.12
CA ASP A 141 2.16 0.26 13.70
C ASP A 141 1.34 -0.68 12.80
N GLN A 142 0.76 -0.12 11.75
CA GLN A 142 0.23 -0.85 10.60
C GLN A 142 0.97 -0.45 9.32
N PHE A 143 1.43 -1.44 8.53
CA PHE A 143 2.40 -1.19 7.47
C PHE A 143 2.36 -2.23 6.34
N MET A 144 3.06 -1.91 5.24
CA MET A 144 3.15 -2.70 4.00
C MET A 144 1.80 -3.21 3.49
N PRO A 145 0.84 -2.33 3.18
CA PRO A 145 -0.43 -2.78 2.68
C PRO A 145 -0.36 -3.25 1.23
N ALA A 146 -1.25 -4.17 0.88
CA ALA A 146 -1.59 -4.54 -0.48
C ALA A 146 -3.11 -4.61 -0.61
N LEU A 147 -3.63 -4.50 -1.85
CA LEU A 147 -5.07 -4.59 -2.09
C LEU A 147 -5.38 -5.41 -3.34
N ASP A 148 -6.57 -5.99 -3.33
CA ASP A 148 -7.32 -6.38 -4.53
C ASP A 148 -8.82 -6.19 -4.30
N PHE A 149 -9.65 -6.58 -5.26
CA PHE A 149 -11.10 -6.37 -5.18
C PHE A 149 -11.91 -7.59 -5.68
N SER A 150 -13.14 -7.72 -5.18
CA SER A 150 -14.10 -8.75 -5.58
C SER A 150 -14.79 -8.42 -6.90
N ALA A 151 -15.56 -9.37 -7.43
CA ALA A 151 -16.43 -9.14 -8.59
C ALA A 151 -17.51 -8.06 -8.35
N ALA A 152 -17.87 -7.80 -7.08
CA ALA A 152 -18.77 -6.70 -6.71
C ALA A 152 -18.06 -5.33 -6.62
N GLY A 153 -16.73 -5.31 -6.71
CA GLY A 153 -15.90 -4.11 -6.56
C GLY A 153 -15.60 -3.76 -5.11
N ASP A 154 -15.96 -4.61 -4.14
CA ASP A 154 -15.51 -4.46 -2.76
C ASP A 154 -14.01 -4.72 -2.68
N VAL A 155 -13.33 -4.02 -1.79
CA VAL A 155 -11.87 -4.03 -1.68
C VAL A 155 -11.47 -4.82 -0.45
N LEU A 156 -10.56 -5.76 -0.65
CA LEU A 156 -9.80 -6.41 0.41
C LEU A 156 -8.42 -5.78 0.42
N ALA A 157 -8.04 -5.21 1.56
CA ALA A 157 -6.67 -4.80 1.82
C ALA A 157 -6.06 -5.71 2.89
N THR A 158 -4.82 -6.13 2.70
CA THR A 158 -4.03 -6.81 3.72
C THR A 158 -2.86 -5.93 4.14
N PHE A 159 -2.43 -6.05 5.38
CA PHE A 159 -1.32 -5.28 5.94
C PHE A 159 -0.78 -5.96 7.18
N TYR A 160 0.48 -5.68 7.54
CA TYR A 160 1.01 -6.09 8.82
C TYR A 160 0.51 -5.16 9.92
N ASP A 161 0.13 -5.76 11.04
CA ASP A 161 -0.44 -5.07 12.17
C ASP A 161 0.22 -5.55 13.46
N ARG A 162 0.60 -4.58 14.30
CA ARG A 162 1.25 -4.81 15.60
C ARG A 162 0.31 -4.61 16.78
N ARG A 163 -1.00 -4.42 16.58
CA ARG A 163 -2.00 -4.14 17.63
C ARG A 163 -1.98 -5.13 18.80
N ASP A 164 -1.60 -6.37 18.54
CA ASP A 164 -1.57 -7.46 19.52
C ASP A 164 -0.25 -7.51 20.33
N ASP A 165 0.73 -6.66 20.02
CA ASP A 165 2.02 -6.64 20.72
C ASP A 165 2.20 -5.34 21.53
N PRO A 166 2.12 -5.39 22.88
CA PRO A 166 2.37 -4.22 23.72
C PRO A 166 3.73 -3.54 23.49
N ASN A 167 4.70 -4.27 22.93
CA ASN A 167 6.02 -3.74 22.63
C ASN A 167 6.15 -3.14 21.23
N ASN A 168 5.14 -3.27 20.36
CA ASN A 168 5.13 -2.76 18.99
C ASN A 168 6.34 -3.25 18.15
N VAL A 169 6.59 -4.56 18.17
CA VAL A 169 7.67 -5.26 17.45
C VAL A 169 7.12 -6.43 16.64
N ASN A 170 6.41 -7.34 17.31
CA ASN A 170 5.79 -8.51 16.70
C ASN A 170 4.55 -8.10 15.90
N TYR A 171 4.32 -8.78 14.78
CA TYR A 171 3.26 -8.43 13.86
C TYR A 171 2.48 -9.66 13.42
N ARG A 172 1.25 -9.42 12.96
CA ARG A 172 0.40 -10.40 12.28
C ARG A 172 -0.05 -9.82 10.96
N LEU A 173 -0.36 -10.69 10.00
CA LEU A 173 -1.06 -10.26 8.81
C LEU A 173 -2.53 -10.05 9.16
N TYR A 174 -3.07 -8.88 8.86
CA TYR A 174 -4.49 -8.53 9.02
C TYR A 174 -5.11 -8.23 7.66
N ARG A 175 -6.44 -8.31 7.59
CA ARG A 175 -7.23 -7.84 6.46
C ARG A 175 -8.28 -6.82 6.88
N ALA A 176 -8.53 -5.84 6.02
CA ALA A 176 -9.70 -4.97 6.03
C ALA A 176 -10.56 -5.27 4.80
N TRP A 177 -11.88 -5.36 4.99
CA TRP A 177 -12.86 -5.52 3.90
C TRP A 177 -13.82 -4.34 3.89
N PHE A 178 -13.84 -3.60 2.79
CA PHE A 178 -14.57 -2.34 2.67
C PHE A 178 -15.07 -2.14 1.25
N ASN A 179 -16.12 -1.34 1.06
CA ASN A 179 -16.63 -1.07 -0.27
C ASN A 179 -15.70 -0.13 -1.07
N ALA A 180 -15.93 0.03 -2.36
CA ALA A 180 -15.12 0.89 -3.23
C ALA A 180 -15.12 2.39 -2.85
N SER A 181 -15.93 2.82 -1.88
CA SER A 181 -15.93 4.19 -1.34
C SER A 181 -15.13 4.32 -0.05
N GLY A 182 -14.55 3.23 0.45
CA GLY A 182 -13.75 3.20 1.68
C GLY A 182 -14.55 2.91 2.95
N PHE A 183 -15.84 2.56 2.86
CA PHE A 183 -16.62 2.24 4.06
C PHE A 183 -16.46 0.76 4.45
N PRO A 184 -16.18 0.46 5.73
CA PRO A 184 -15.99 -0.91 6.19
C PRO A 184 -17.27 -1.73 6.01
N ILE A 185 -17.11 -2.95 5.49
CA ILE A 185 -18.18 -3.96 5.40
C ILE A 185 -18.14 -4.86 6.64
N SER A 186 -16.94 -5.12 7.16
CA SER A 186 -16.70 -5.84 8.40
C SER A 186 -15.51 -5.24 9.16
N GLY A 187 -15.38 -5.59 10.44
CA GLY A 187 -14.18 -5.24 11.22
C GLY A 187 -12.97 -6.05 10.78
N ASN A 188 -11.78 -5.50 10.99
CA ASN A 188 -10.55 -6.11 10.49
C ASN A 188 -10.26 -7.42 11.22
N GLN A 189 -9.79 -8.41 10.46
CA GLN A 189 -9.55 -9.76 10.97
C GLN A 189 -8.09 -10.15 10.79
N PRO A 190 -7.50 -10.85 11.76
CA PRO A 190 -6.21 -11.48 11.55
C PRO A 190 -6.32 -12.56 10.48
N VAL A 191 -5.37 -12.56 9.57
CA VAL A 191 -5.14 -13.61 8.58
C VAL A 191 -4.25 -14.70 9.15
N SER A 192 -3.17 -14.32 9.83
CA SER A 192 -2.22 -15.28 10.37
C SER A 192 -2.69 -15.81 11.73
N ALA A 193 -2.55 -17.12 11.95
CA ALA A 193 -2.91 -17.76 13.22
C ALA A 193 -1.91 -17.48 14.35
N PHE A 194 -0.70 -17.01 14.01
CA PHE A 194 0.37 -16.71 14.96
C PHE A 194 1.01 -15.36 14.63
N SER A 195 1.68 -14.77 15.62
CA SER A 195 2.50 -13.58 15.48
C SER A 195 3.88 -13.94 14.93
N SER A 196 4.41 -13.09 14.06
CA SER A 196 5.77 -13.18 13.53
C SER A 196 6.64 -12.11 14.17
N THR A 197 7.94 -12.40 14.29
CA THR A 197 8.94 -11.44 14.75
C THR A 197 9.88 -11.09 13.61
N PRO A 198 10.25 -9.81 13.44
CA PRO A 198 11.20 -9.41 12.41
C PRO A 198 12.64 -9.88 12.71
N MET A 199 12.87 -10.55 13.83
CA MET A 199 14.17 -11.08 14.27
C MET A 199 14.42 -12.53 13.85
N GLU A 200 13.39 -13.29 13.47
CA GLU A 200 13.48 -14.72 13.16
C GLU A 200 13.33 -15.00 11.66
N ASN A 201 13.99 -16.05 11.16
CA ASN A 201 13.80 -16.60 9.81
C ASN A 201 13.97 -15.61 8.65
N VAL A 202 14.80 -14.59 8.84
CA VAL A 202 15.08 -13.54 7.85
C VAL A 202 16.52 -13.62 7.36
N VAL A 203 16.73 -13.38 6.06
CA VAL A 203 18.08 -13.31 5.45
C VAL A 203 18.89 -12.17 6.05
N GLN A 204 18.21 -11.12 6.52
CA GLN A 204 18.79 -10.01 7.26
C GLN A 204 17.92 -9.75 8.49
N PRO A 205 18.46 -9.86 9.72
CA PRO A 205 17.73 -9.50 10.93
C PRO A 205 17.09 -8.12 10.79
N ARG A 206 15.82 -8.01 11.20
CA ARG A 206 15.01 -6.78 11.13
C ARG A 206 14.62 -6.35 9.71
N PHE A 207 14.61 -7.28 8.76
CA PHE A 207 14.15 -7.04 7.40
C PHE A 207 13.21 -8.17 6.97
N ILE A 208 11.95 -7.83 6.67
CA ILE A 208 10.90 -8.82 6.39
C ILE A 208 10.50 -8.87 4.90
N GLY A 209 11.26 -8.19 4.04
CA GLY A 209 11.00 -8.06 2.61
C GLY A 209 10.61 -6.63 2.20
N ASP A 210 10.52 -6.44 0.88
CA ASP A 210 10.26 -5.14 0.25
C ASP A 210 8.84 -4.97 -0.26
N TYR A 211 8.18 -6.10 -0.58
CA TYR A 211 6.91 -6.12 -1.28
C TYR A 211 5.96 -7.14 -0.68
N HIS A 212 4.75 -6.65 -0.43
CA HIS A 212 3.59 -7.43 -0.04
C HIS A 212 2.57 -7.31 -1.16
N GLU A 213 1.97 -8.42 -1.56
CA GLU A 213 0.88 -8.42 -2.53
C GLU A 213 -0.35 -9.16 -1.98
N ALA A 214 -1.50 -8.79 -2.51
CA ALA A 214 -2.77 -9.45 -2.32
C ALA A 214 -3.42 -9.64 -3.69
N TRP A 215 -4.13 -10.76 -3.85
CA TRP A 215 -4.89 -11.07 -5.04
C TRP A 215 -6.24 -11.68 -4.65
N MET A 216 -7.30 -11.29 -5.34
CA MET A 216 -8.64 -11.85 -5.19
C MET A 216 -9.06 -12.55 -6.48
N SER A 217 -9.72 -13.68 -6.32
CA SER A 217 -10.28 -14.48 -7.40
C SER A 217 -11.57 -15.12 -6.95
N THR A 218 -12.57 -15.13 -7.80
CA THR A 218 -13.77 -15.94 -7.55
C THR A 218 -13.50 -17.38 -7.99
N VAL A 219 -13.63 -18.35 -7.08
CA VAL A 219 -13.50 -19.78 -7.35
C VAL A 219 -14.82 -20.42 -6.93
N ASP A 220 -15.47 -21.15 -7.83
CA ASP A 220 -16.77 -21.82 -7.59
C ASP A 220 -17.89 -20.90 -7.07
N GLY A 221 -17.83 -19.60 -7.42
CA GLY A 221 -18.80 -18.60 -6.99
C GLY A 221 -18.50 -17.93 -5.65
N GLU A 222 -17.39 -18.30 -5.00
CA GLU A 222 -16.92 -17.70 -3.74
C GLU A 222 -15.66 -16.87 -3.97
N ASP A 223 -15.59 -15.69 -3.34
CA ASP A 223 -14.41 -14.84 -3.39
C ASP A 223 -13.29 -15.46 -2.54
N THR A 224 -12.32 -16.06 -3.22
CA THR A 224 -11.06 -16.53 -2.67
C THR A 224 -10.02 -15.42 -2.75
N TRP A 225 -9.13 -15.34 -1.78
CA TRP A 225 -8.05 -14.37 -1.80
C TRP A 225 -6.74 -14.98 -1.34
N TYR A 226 -5.66 -14.39 -1.82
CA TYR A 226 -4.29 -14.81 -1.61
C TYR A 226 -3.49 -13.61 -1.16
N SER A 227 -2.48 -13.86 -0.34
CA SER A 227 -1.56 -12.82 0.08
C SER A 227 -0.16 -13.41 0.19
N CYS A 228 0.82 -12.70 -0.36
CA CYS A 228 2.19 -13.19 -0.40
C CYS A 228 3.19 -12.06 -0.20
N VAL A 229 4.34 -12.44 0.32
CA VAL A 229 5.49 -11.57 0.49
C VAL A 229 6.52 -11.98 -0.53
N PHE A 230 6.92 -11.06 -1.40
CA PHE A 230 8.03 -11.34 -2.30
C PHE A 230 9.34 -11.09 -1.56
N HIS A 231 9.94 -12.20 -1.13
CA HIS A 231 11.34 -12.23 -0.78
C HIS A 231 12.10 -12.83 -1.98
N PRO A 232 13.23 -12.26 -2.44
CA PRO A 232 13.96 -12.79 -3.60
C PRO A 232 14.46 -14.23 -3.46
N ASN A 233 14.23 -14.90 -2.31
CA ASN A 233 14.65 -16.28 -2.04
C ASN A 233 13.68 -17.07 -1.11
N VAL A 234 12.40 -16.70 -0.98
CA VAL A 234 11.43 -17.49 -0.18
C VAL A 234 10.16 -17.70 -0.98
N THR A 235 9.85 -18.96 -1.27
CA THR A 235 8.60 -19.40 -1.92
C THR A 235 7.41 -19.08 -1.01
N ALA A 236 6.43 -18.35 -1.53
CA ALA A 236 5.23 -17.97 -0.81
C ALA A 236 4.44 -19.21 -0.36
N ASP A 237 4.00 -19.22 0.89
CA ASP A 237 3.00 -20.15 1.39
C ASP A 237 1.91 -19.37 2.13
N SER A 238 0.70 -19.35 1.55
CA SER A 238 -0.49 -19.75 2.30
C SER A 238 -1.69 -19.88 1.35
N LYS A 239 -2.31 -21.06 1.40
CA LYS A 239 -3.69 -21.32 1.00
C LYS A 239 -4.55 -21.29 2.25
N ARG A 240 -5.76 -20.74 2.20
CA ARG A 240 -6.90 -21.30 2.94
C ARG A 240 -8.23 -20.98 2.24
N THR A 241 -9.02 -22.04 2.14
CA THR A 241 -10.43 -22.14 1.76
C THR A 241 -11.30 -21.21 2.58
#